data_AF-A0A836X2A6-F1
#
_entry.id   AF-A0A836X2A6-F1
#
_cell.length_a   1.000
_cell.length_b   1.000
_cell.length_c   1.000
_cell.angle_alpha   90.00
_cell.angle_beta   90.00
_cell.angle_gamma   90.00
#
_symmetry.space_group_name_H-M   'P 1'
#
loop_
_entity.id
_entity.type
_entity.pdbx_description
1 polymer ?
#
loop_
_entity_poly.entity_id
_entity_poly.type
_entity_poly.pdbx_seq_one_letter_code
_entity_poly.pdbx_strand_id
1 'polypeptide(L)'
;LNWTMTINPRLDTSPENYDRWGIDRASVTPENVGDKVHLRVELQALWRLPRSNAIMFSIRAYLLKMQELVSVPDWARRFHRVLKTLPPELVDYKGLSRYRDTTVEWLSKYDDGAATLPGFLIK
;
A
#
# COMPACT_ATOMS: atom_id res chain seq x y z
N LEU A 1 12.21 2.20 3.06
CA LEU A 1 10.92 2.39 2.38
C LEU A 1 9.82 2.25 3.43
N ASN A 2 8.78 3.08 3.36
CA ASN A 2 7.54 2.86 4.11
C ASN A 2 6.41 2.57 3.11
N TRP A 3 5.36 1.89 3.54
CA TRP A 3 4.19 1.65 2.68
C TRP A 3 2.90 1.59 3.49
N THR A 4 1.81 1.95 2.83
CA THR A 4 0.42 1.79 3.30
C THR A 4 -0.49 1.56 2.09
N MET A 5 -1.80 1.51 2.30
CA MET A 5 -2.78 1.52 1.21
C MET A 5 -3.67 2.75 1.31
N THR A 6 -4.18 3.17 0.16
CA THR A 6 -5.08 4.33 0.05
C THR A 6 -6.21 3.97 -0.89
N ILE A 7 -7.40 4.49 -0.61
CA ILE A 7 -8.56 4.36 -1.51
C ILE A 7 -8.56 5.59 -2.41
N ASN A 8 -8.67 5.36 -3.73
CA ASN A 8 -8.43 6.34 -4.79
C ASN A 8 -6.96 6.83 -4.83
N PRO A 9 -6.48 7.45 -5.93
CA PRO A 9 -5.13 8.01 -6.02
C PRO A 9 -5.01 9.35 -5.25
N ARG A 10 -5.35 9.33 -3.95
CA ARG A 10 -5.38 10.51 -3.07
C ARG A 10 -4.03 10.69 -2.38
N LEU A 11 -3.33 11.79 -2.66
CA LEU A 11 -2.11 12.17 -1.94
C LEU A 11 -2.41 12.80 -0.58
N ASP A 12 -3.41 13.69 -0.56
CA ASP A 12 -3.88 14.38 0.64
C ASP A 12 -4.84 13.51 1.44
N THR A 13 -4.24 12.64 2.26
CA THR A 13 -4.91 11.79 3.26
C THR A 13 -4.63 12.33 4.67
N SER A 14 -4.75 13.64 4.84
CA SER A 14 -4.44 14.32 6.09
C SER A 14 -5.63 14.29 7.07
N PRO A 15 -5.39 14.40 8.38
CA PRO A 15 -6.47 14.54 9.37
C PRO A 15 -7.41 15.71 9.10
N GLU A 16 -6.90 16.83 8.59
CA GLU A 16 -7.64 18.06 8.29
C GLU A 16 -8.72 17.88 7.22
N ASN A 17 -8.58 16.84 6.37
CA ASN A 17 -9.52 16.52 5.31
C ASN A 17 -10.21 15.16 5.53
N TYR A 18 -10.21 14.62 6.76
CA TYR A 18 -10.67 13.26 7.02
C TYR A 18 -12.13 12.99 6.60
N ASP A 19 -13.00 13.98 6.73
CA ASP A 19 -14.40 13.93 6.26
C ASP A 19 -14.51 13.63 4.76
N ARG A 20 -13.51 14.06 3.97
CA ARG A 20 -13.49 13.94 2.51
C ARG A 20 -12.98 12.59 2.02
N TRP A 21 -12.11 11.91 2.77
CA TRP A 21 -11.44 10.69 2.31
C TRP A 21 -11.62 9.48 3.22
N GLY A 22 -11.91 9.67 4.51
CA GLY A 22 -12.10 8.58 5.46
C GLY A 22 -13.29 7.69 5.10
N ILE A 23 -14.36 8.30 4.56
CA ILE A 23 -15.57 7.61 4.10
C ILE A 23 -15.30 6.62 2.96
N ASP A 24 -14.30 6.88 2.11
CA ASP A 24 -13.99 6.04 0.96
C ASP A 24 -13.55 4.63 1.38
N ARG A 25 -13.01 4.47 2.59
CA ARG A 25 -12.62 3.15 3.14
C ARG A 25 -13.78 2.17 3.24
N ALA A 26 -15.03 2.66 3.35
CA ALA A 26 -16.22 1.82 3.42
C ALA A 26 -16.83 1.50 2.04
N SER A 27 -16.26 2.04 0.95
CA SER A 27 -16.84 1.97 -0.39
C SER A 27 -16.14 0.97 -1.32
N VAL A 28 -15.27 0.12 -0.76
CA VAL A 28 -14.56 -0.93 -1.50
C VAL A 28 -15.48 -2.16 -1.62
N THR A 29 -15.64 -2.66 -2.84
CA THR A 29 -16.42 -3.87 -3.17
C THR A 29 -15.54 -4.83 -3.97
N PRO A 30 -15.87 -6.13 -4.04
CA PRO A 30 -15.10 -7.09 -4.83
C PRO A 30 -14.89 -6.69 -6.29
N GLU A 31 -15.82 -5.93 -6.88
CA GLU A 31 -15.79 -5.50 -8.28
C GLU A 31 -14.86 -4.31 -8.49
N ASN A 32 -14.64 -3.47 -7.47
CA ASN A 32 -13.93 -2.19 -7.62
C ASN A 32 -12.52 -2.17 -6.99
N VAL A 33 -12.09 -3.24 -6.33
CA VAL A 33 -10.75 -3.33 -5.71
C VAL A 33 -9.64 -2.92 -6.69
N GLY A 34 -9.67 -3.46 -7.91
CA GLY A 34 -8.65 -3.24 -8.94
C GLY A 34 -8.38 -1.75 -9.23
N ASP A 35 -9.44 -0.95 -9.34
CA ASP A 35 -9.34 0.46 -9.70
C ASP A 35 -9.26 1.40 -8.49
N LYS A 36 -9.87 1.01 -7.36
CA LYS A 36 -10.02 1.91 -6.22
C LYS A 36 -8.88 1.78 -5.22
N VAL A 37 -8.39 0.57 -4.97
CA VAL A 37 -7.39 0.32 -3.94
C VAL A 37 -6.00 0.57 -4.51
N HIS A 38 -5.21 1.39 -3.83
CA HIS A 38 -3.86 1.76 -4.24
C HIS A 38 -2.83 1.33 -3.20
N LEU A 39 -1.73 0.72 -3.64
CA LEU A 39 -0.51 0.59 -2.87
C LEU A 39 0.17 1.97 -2.86
N ARG A 40 0.43 2.50 -1.66
CA ARG A 40 1.17 3.74 -1.45
C ARG A 40 2.55 3.41 -0.89
N VAL A 41 3.60 3.78 -1.60
CA VAL A 41 4.99 3.56 -1.18
C VAL A 41 5.69 4.90 -1.01
N GLU A 42 6.45 5.03 0.06
CA GLU A 42 7.27 6.21 0.34
C GLU A 42 8.74 5.89 0.16
N LEU A 43 9.36 6.57 -0.82
CA LEU A 43 10.80 6.68 -0.92
C LEU A 43 11.26 7.79 0.03
N GLN A 44 11.88 7.35 1.11
CA GLN A 44 12.34 8.20 2.20
C GLN A 44 13.85 8.37 2.12
N ALA A 45 14.32 9.61 2.22
CA ALA A 45 15.75 9.91 2.23
C ALA A 45 16.06 10.92 3.34
N LEU A 46 17.24 10.74 3.96
CA LEU A 46 17.77 11.59 5.01
C LEU A 46 19.06 12.24 4.52
N TRP A 47 19.08 13.56 4.48
CA TRP A 47 20.24 14.33 4.02
C TRP A 47 20.69 15.32 5.08
N ARG A 48 22.00 15.36 5.38
CA ARG A 48 22.58 16.44 6.18
C ARG A 48 22.66 17.70 5.35
N LEU A 49 22.08 18.80 5.84
CA LEU A 49 22.22 20.11 5.22
C LEU A 49 23.52 20.78 5.72
N PRO A 50 24.52 21.03 4.84
CA PRO A 50 25.90 21.32 5.26
C PRO A 50 26.08 22.67 5.95
N ARG A 51 25.19 23.65 5.69
CA ARG A 51 25.30 25.00 6.25
C ARG A 51 24.56 25.16 7.58
N SER A 52 23.35 24.61 7.68
CA SER A 52 22.48 24.78 8.84
C SER A 52 22.63 23.67 9.88
N ASN A 53 23.33 22.58 9.53
CA ASN A 53 23.36 21.35 10.32
C ASN A 53 21.95 20.75 10.58
N ALA A 54 20.94 21.12 9.80
CA ALA A 54 19.64 20.45 9.84
C ALA A 54 19.69 19.10 9.09
N ILE A 55 18.66 18.28 9.29
CA ILE A 55 18.43 17.04 8.54
C ILE A 55 17.21 17.27 7.65
N MET A 56 17.36 17.13 6.33
CA MET A 56 16.24 17.07 5.40
C MET A 56 15.74 15.64 5.33
N PHE A 57 14.49 15.44 5.75
CA PHE A 57 13.77 14.19 5.57
C PHE A 57 12.76 14.34 4.44
N SER A 58 13.08 13.78 3.27
CA SER A 58 12.17 13.83 2.12
C SER A 58 11.28 12.59 2.09
N ILE A 59 9.98 12.79 1.89
CA ILE A 59 9.01 11.71 1.71
C ILE A 59 8.44 11.83 0.28
N ARG A 60 8.91 10.98 -0.63
CA ARG A 60 8.38 10.90 -2.00
C ARG A 60 7.35 9.77 -2.08
N ALA A 61 6.07 10.12 -2.15
CA ALA A 61 4.98 9.16 -2.25
C ALA A 61 4.71 8.74 -3.71
N TYR A 62 4.62 7.43 -3.93
CA TYR A 62 4.16 6.79 -5.17
C TYR A 62 2.85 6.06 -4.90
N LEU A 63 1.96 6.04 -5.88
CA LEU A 63 0.67 5.36 -5.84
C LEU A 63 0.59 4.40 -7.03
N LEU A 64 0.12 3.17 -6.79
CA LEU A 64 -0.08 2.13 -7.80
C LEU A 64 -1.41 1.44 -7.52
N LYS A 65 -2.36 1.48 -8.46
CA LYS A 65 -3.65 0.80 -8.25
C LYS A 65 -3.49 -0.71 -8.34
N MET A 66 -4.36 -1.47 -7.66
CA MET A 66 -4.26 -2.93 -7.62
C MET A 66 -4.27 -3.57 -9.01
N GLN A 67 -5.05 -3.03 -9.96
CA GLN A 67 -5.10 -3.52 -11.35
C GLN A 67 -3.74 -3.41 -12.07
N GLU A 68 -2.95 -2.37 -11.76
CA GLU A 68 -1.61 -2.21 -12.31
C GLU A 68 -0.61 -3.08 -11.56
N LEU A 69 -0.75 -3.22 -10.24
CA LEU A 69 0.09 -4.10 -9.42
C LEU A 69 0.03 -5.54 -9.90
N VAL A 70 -1.16 -6.04 -10.25
CA VAL A 70 -1.34 -7.43 -10.69
C VAL A 70 -0.83 -7.70 -12.11
N SER A 71 -0.45 -6.67 -12.87
CA SER A 71 0.22 -6.84 -14.17
C SER A 71 1.59 -7.52 -14.03
N VAL A 72 2.16 -7.53 -12.83
CA VAL A 72 3.37 -8.28 -12.48
C VAL A 72 2.98 -9.45 -11.56
N PRO A 73 2.95 -10.70 -12.07
CA PRO A 73 2.46 -11.86 -11.32
C PRO A 73 3.15 -12.07 -9.96
N ASP A 74 4.46 -11.87 -9.90
CA ASP A 74 5.21 -12.01 -8.64
C ASP A 74 4.83 -10.96 -7.59
N TRP A 75 4.43 -9.75 -8.01
CA TRP A 75 3.96 -8.71 -7.11
C TRP A 75 2.57 -9.05 -6.59
N ALA A 76 1.66 -9.50 -7.47
CA ALA A 76 0.33 -9.92 -7.11
C ALA A 76 0.35 -11.01 -6.03
N ARG A 77 1.09 -12.10 -6.30
CA ARG A 77 1.28 -13.23 -5.40
C ARG A 77 1.87 -12.80 -4.06
N ARG A 78 2.95 -12.02 -4.08
CA ARG A 78 3.59 -11.54 -2.84
C ARG A 78 2.65 -10.67 -2.04
N PHE A 79 1.96 -9.73 -2.69
CA PHE A 79 1.12 -8.76 -1.99
C PHE A 79 -0.13 -9.41 -1.39
N HIS A 80 -0.73 -10.39 -2.07
CA HIS A 80 -1.77 -11.26 -1.50
C HIS A 80 -1.32 -11.85 -0.15
N ARG A 81 -0.15 -12.51 -0.14
CA ARG A 81 0.39 -13.18 1.05
C ARG A 81 0.73 -12.19 2.15
N VAL A 82 1.37 -11.06 1.82
CA VAL A 82 1.70 -10.00 2.79
C VAL A 82 0.45 -9.46 3.48
N LEU A 83 -0.60 -9.13 2.72
CA LEU A 83 -1.84 -8.64 3.31
C LEU A 83 -2.56 -9.70 4.16
N LYS A 84 -2.55 -10.96 3.69
CA LYS A 84 -3.15 -12.09 4.41
C LYS A 84 -2.47 -12.36 5.74
N THR A 85 -1.15 -12.20 5.84
CA THR A 85 -0.37 -12.46 7.07
C THR A 85 -0.02 -11.20 7.85
N LEU A 86 -0.56 -10.03 7.48
CA LEU A 86 -0.26 -8.79 8.18
C LEU A 86 -0.78 -8.86 9.62
N PRO A 87 0.07 -8.59 10.64
CA PRO A 87 -0.37 -8.57 12.04
C PRO A 87 -1.55 -7.62 12.27
N PRO A 88 -2.56 -7.99 13.08
CA PRO A 88 -3.76 -7.17 13.30
C PRO A 88 -3.46 -5.73 13.74
N GLU A 89 -2.48 -5.54 14.61
CA GLU A 89 -2.06 -4.21 15.08
C GLU A 89 -1.55 -3.32 13.93
N LEU A 90 -0.92 -3.91 12.92
CA LEU A 90 -0.47 -3.19 11.73
C LEU A 90 -1.61 -2.93 10.74
N VAL A 91 -2.60 -3.84 10.67
CA VAL A 91 -3.83 -3.64 9.89
C VAL A 91 -4.57 -2.40 10.41
N ASP A 92 -4.75 -2.32 11.73
CA ASP A 92 -5.45 -1.21 12.39
C ASP A 92 -4.66 0.10 12.29
N TYR A 93 -3.36 0.06 12.60
CA TYR A 93 -2.49 1.23 12.51
C TYR A 93 -2.46 1.83 11.09
N LYS A 94 -2.43 0.99 10.05
CA LYS A 94 -2.45 1.43 8.64
C LYS A 94 -3.86 1.79 8.13
N GLY A 95 -4.90 1.58 8.94
CA GLY A 95 -6.29 1.91 8.60
C GLY A 95 -6.86 1.02 7.48
N LEU A 96 -6.49 -0.26 7.46
CA LEU A 96 -6.85 -1.23 6.42
C LEU A 96 -8.08 -2.07 6.79
N SER A 97 -8.49 -2.08 8.06
CA SER A 97 -9.42 -3.06 8.65
C SER A 97 -10.77 -3.16 7.93
N ARG A 98 -11.24 -2.08 7.30
CA ARG A 98 -12.54 -2.05 6.59
C ARG A 98 -12.56 -2.73 5.22
N TYR A 99 -11.41 -2.85 4.56
CA TYR A 99 -11.36 -3.30 3.16
C TYR A 99 -10.24 -4.31 2.89
N ARG A 100 -9.42 -4.63 3.90
CA ARG A 100 -8.34 -5.62 3.81
C ARG A 100 -8.87 -6.95 3.28
N ASP A 101 -9.88 -7.52 3.91
CA ASP A 101 -10.31 -8.89 3.61
C ASP A 101 -10.91 -8.97 2.20
N THR A 102 -11.70 -7.98 1.78
CA THR A 102 -12.16 -7.83 0.39
C THR A 102 -11.00 -7.76 -0.60
N THR A 103 -9.93 -7.03 -0.24
CA THR A 103 -8.74 -6.91 -1.10
C THR A 103 -7.93 -8.22 -1.14
N VAL A 104 -7.80 -8.92 -0.01
CA VAL A 104 -7.15 -10.24 0.07
C VAL A 104 -7.88 -11.24 -0.79
N GLU A 105 -9.21 -11.30 -0.68
CA GLU A 105 -10.05 -12.19 -1.49
C GLU A 105 -9.92 -11.88 -2.99
N TRP A 106 -9.91 -10.60 -3.36
CA TRP A 106 -9.70 -10.21 -4.75
C TRP A 106 -8.31 -10.60 -5.27
N LEU A 107 -7.26 -10.41 -4.46
CA LEU A 107 -5.88 -10.75 -4.82
C LEU A 107 -5.64 -12.27 -4.87
N SER A 108 -6.44 -13.07 -4.19
CA SER A 108 -6.31 -14.54 -4.18
C SER A 108 -6.35 -15.16 -5.57
N LYS A 109 -7.10 -14.53 -6.50
CA LYS A 109 -7.22 -14.92 -7.91
C LYS A 109 -5.89 -14.87 -8.67
N TYR A 110 -4.91 -14.14 -8.14
CA TYR A 110 -3.59 -13.93 -8.73
C TYR A 110 -2.46 -14.61 -7.94
N ASP A 111 -2.78 -15.40 -6.92
CA ASP A 111 -1.82 -16.25 -6.23
C ASP A 111 -1.91 -17.68 -6.79
N ASP A 112 -0.98 -18.02 -7.68
CA ASP A 112 -0.86 -19.34 -8.30
C ASP A 112 -0.22 -20.42 -7.38
N GLY A 113 0.08 -20.09 -6.12
CA GLY A 113 0.70 -21.01 -5.17
C GLY A 113 2.21 -21.18 -5.34
N ALA A 114 2.84 -20.61 -6.36
CA ALA A 114 4.29 -20.74 -6.57
C ALA A 114 5.10 -20.04 -5.47
N ALA A 115 6.40 -20.28 -5.39
CA ALA A 115 7.27 -19.53 -4.48
C ALA A 115 7.30 -18.04 -4.89
N THR A 116 7.39 -17.13 -3.92
CA THR A 116 7.74 -15.75 -4.22
C THR A 116 9.24 -15.67 -4.45
N LEU A 117 9.68 -14.99 -5.52
CA LEU A 117 11.11 -14.78 -5.80
C LEU A 117 11.84 -14.19 -4.57
N PRO A 118 13.14 -14.45 -4.38
CA PRO A 118 13.91 -13.72 -3.37
C PRO A 118 13.88 -12.22 -3.66
N GLY A 119 13.83 -11.40 -2.60
CA GLY A 119 13.89 -9.94 -2.77
C GLY A 119 15.24 -9.51 -3.35
N PHE A 120 15.30 -8.33 -3.97
CA PHE A 120 16.50 -7.82 -4.64
C PHE A 120 17.79 -7.81 -3.77
N LEU A 121 17.64 -7.76 -2.43
CA LEU A 121 18.75 -7.75 -1.47
C LEU A 121 19.23 -9.14 -1.04
N ILE A 122 18.60 -10.21 -1.50
CA ILE A 122 18.98 -11.60 -1.20
C ILE A 122 19.37 -12.24 -2.54
N LYS A 123 20.64 -12.11 -2.90
CA LYS A 123 21.29 -12.99 -3.88
C LYS A 123 22.03 -14.09 -3.14
#